data_AF-A0AAU9TRE3-F1
#
_entry.id   AF-A0AAU9TRE3-F1
#
_cell.length_a   1.000
_cell.length_b   1.000
_cell.length_c   1.000
_cell.angle_alpha   90.00
_cell.angle_beta   90.00
_cell.angle_gamma   90.00
#
_symmetry.space_group_name_H-M   'P 1'
#
loop_
_entity.id
_entity.type
_entity.pdbx_description
1 polymer ?
#
loop_
_entity_poly.entity_id
_entity_poly.type
_entity_poly.pdbx_seq_one_letter_code
_entity_poly.pdbx_strand_id
1 'polypeptide(L)'
;MRHFLASYPWLLVCFSSGDPSSCANAVAEVIKQAMEYYIPFSDRPSGIRAQPWFNAVCSKAEAEKHSAYHAWLEARNRKAPDTRKRRKPITQRLSPAKKCSKKRASTT
;
A
#
# COMPACT_ATOMS: atom_id res chain seq x y z
N MET A 1 5.06 -10.59 17.96
CA MET A 1 4.32 -11.33 16.91
C MET A 1 5.00 -12.64 16.50
N ARG A 2 6.27 -12.65 16.06
CA ARG A 2 6.94 -13.88 15.56
C ARG A 2 6.92 -15.04 16.56
N HIS A 3 7.29 -14.79 17.82
CA HIS A 3 7.28 -15.84 18.86
C HIS A 3 5.87 -16.38 19.13
N PHE A 4 4.87 -15.50 19.23
CA PHE A 4 3.46 -15.89 19.41
C PHE A 4 2.97 -16.82 18.30
N LEU A 5 3.19 -16.46 17.03
CA LEU A 5 2.75 -17.28 15.90
C LEU A 5 3.53 -18.60 15.82
N ALA A 6 4.81 -18.63 16.22
CA ALA A 6 5.61 -19.85 16.23
C ALA A 6 5.20 -20.83 17.34
N SER A 7 4.76 -20.33 18.50
CA SER A 7 4.32 -21.16 19.64
C SER A 7 2.82 -21.48 19.63
N TYR A 8 2.05 -20.94 18.69
CA TYR A 8 0.61 -21.13 18.66
C TYR A 8 0.24 -22.58 18.28
N PRO A 9 -0.74 -23.23 18.95
CA PRO A 9 -1.11 -24.62 18.69
C PRO A 9 -1.99 -24.76 17.44
N TRP A 10 -1.43 -24.46 16.27
CA TRP A 10 -2.16 -24.39 14.98
C TRP A 10 -2.99 -25.63 14.66
N LEU A 11 -2.43 -26.82 14.85
CA LEU A 11 -3.11 -28.07 14.48
C LEU A 11 -4.37 -28.31 15.31
N LEU A 12 -4.31 -28.00 16.62
CA LEU A 12 -5.43 -28.23 17.54
C LEU A 12 -6.54 -27.19 17.36
N VAL A 13 -6.19 -25.95 17.02
CA VAL A 13 -7.15 -24.84 17.01
C VAL A 13 -7.61 -24.49 15.60
N CYS A 14 -6.69 -24.42 14.64
CA CYS A 14 -6.97 -23.94 13.29
C CYS A 14 -7.18 -25.04 12.26
N PHE A 15 -6.77 -26.29 12.54
CA PHE A 15 -6.88 -27.42 11.63
C PHE A 15 -7.63 -28.62 12.23
N SER A 16 -8.50 -28.35 13.21
CA SER A 16 -9.35 -29.36 13.84
C SER A 16 -10.53 -29.79 12.97
N SER A 17 -10.91 -28.97 11.99
CA SER A 17 -11.98 -29.26 11.04
C SER A 17 -11.44 -29.83 9.72
N GLY A 18 -12.17 -30.75 9.10
CA GLY A 18 -11.90 -31.19 7.73
C GLY A 18 -12.32 -30.19 6.66
N ASP A 19 -13.09 -29.15 7.02
CA ASP A 19 -13.52 -28.10 6.10
C ASP A 19 -12.44 -27.01 5.95
N PRO A 20 -11.90 -26.79 4.73
CA PRO A 20 -10.91 -25.75 4.49
C PRO A 20 -11.39 -24.34 4.82
N SER A 21 -12.68 -24.03 4.65
CA SER A 21 -13.22 -22.69 4.89
C SER A 21 -13.21 -22.36 6.39
N SER A 22 -13.65 -23.31 7.21
CA SER A 22 -13.58 -23.22 8.67
C SER A 22 -12.14 -23.04 9.16
N CYS A 23 -11.19 -23.80 8.61
CA CYS A 23 -9.78 -23.69 8.97
C CYS A 23 -9.19 -22.32 8.59
N ALA A 24 -9.51 -21.83 7.38
CA ALA A 24 -9.09 -20.51 6.92
C ALA A 24 -9.62 -19.39 7.84
N ASN A 25 -10.89 -19.47 8.26
CA ASN A 25 -11.47 -18.51 9.19
C ASN A 25 -10.78 -18.55 10.56
N ALA A 26 -10.50 -19.73 11.09
CA ALA A 26 -9.79 -19.88 12.36
C ALA A 26 -8.37 -19.29 12.30
N VAL A 27 -7.62 -19.53 11.22
CA VAL A 27 -6.30 -18.90 10.99
C VAL A 27 -6.42 -17.38 10.92
N ALA A 28 -7.43 -16.85 10.22
CA ALA A 28 -7.63 -15.43 10.06
C ALA A 28 -7.87 -14.72 11.41
N GLU A 29 -8.70 -15.30 12.29
CA GLU A 29 -8.96 -14.74 13.62
C GLU A 29 -7.70 -14.72 14.50
N VAL A 30 -6.88 -15.78 14.47
CA VAL A 30 -5.62 -15.82 15.23
C VAL A 30 -4.62 -14.77 14.74
N ILE A 31 -4.51 -14.59 13.42
CA ILE A 31 -3.66 -13.56 12.85
C ILE A 31 -4.17 -12.17 13.22
N LYS A 32 -5.48 -11.93 13.13
CA LYS A 32 -6.09 -10.66 13.52
C LYS A 32 -5.85 -10.35 15.00
N GLN A 33 -6.04 -11.32 15.88
CA GLN A 33 -5.74 -11.18 17.30
C GLN A 33 -4.25 -10.86 17.54
N ALA A 34 -3.34 -11.56 16.84
CA ALA A 34 -1.92 -11.25 16.90
C ALA A 34 -1.60 -9.83 16.43
N MET A 35 -2.28 -9.37 15.38
CA MET A 35 -2.14 -8.00 14.89
C MET A 35 -2.61 -6.99 15.93
N GLU A 36 -3.76 -7.22 16.57
CA GLU A 36 -4.29 -6.34 17.62
C GLU A 36 -3.34 -6.25 18.83
N TYR A 37 -2.70 -7.35 19.23
CA TYR A 37 -1.76 -7.34 20.36
C TYR A 37 -0.37 -6.78 20.03
N TYR A 38 0.14 -7.04 18.83
CA TYR A 38 1.55 -6.75 18.51
C TYR A 38 1.76 -5.59 17.54
N ILE A 39 0.72 -5.11 16.89
CA ILE A 39 0.76 -3.88 16.12
C ILE A 39 0.05 -2.84 16.98
N PRO A 40 0.77 -1.92 17.64
CA PRO A 40 0.14 -0.82 18.34
C PRO A 40 -0.80 -0.12 17.37
N PHE A 41 -2.07 0.06 17.77
CA PHE A 41 -3.01 0.94 17.08
C PHE A 41 -2.49 2.38 17.18
N SER A 42 -1.50 2.69 16.35
CA SER A 42 -1.01 4.04 16.11
C SER A 42 -0.74 4.89 17.36
N ASP A 43 0.28 4.55 18.14
CA ASP A 43 1.24 5.59 18.55
C ASP A 43 2.14 5.89 17.34
N ARG A 44 1.53 6.29 16.22
CA ARG A 44 2.24 7.22 15.35
C ARG A 44 2.25 8.50 16.17
N PRO A 45 3.42 9.13 16.41
CA PRO A 45 3.38 10.50 16.84
C PRO A 45 2.53 11.25 15.82
N SER A 46 1.38 11.75 16.25
CA SER A 46 0.61 12.78 15.55
C SER A 46 1.39 14.10 15.59
N GLY A 47 2.67 14.03 15.24
CA GLY A 47 3.72 14.92 15.70
C GLY A 47 4.99 14.72 14.89
N ILE A 48 5.03 15.36 13.73
CA ILE A 48 6.24 15.96 13.15
C ILE A 48 7.45 15.02 13.06
N ARG A 49 7.37 13.96 12.24
CA ARG A 49 8.47 13.59 11.33
C ARG A 49 7.85 13.09 10.04
N ALA A 50 7.74 13.99 9.06
CA ALA A 50 7.57 13.59 7.66
C ALA A 50 8.58 12.46 7.41
N GLN A 51 8.10 11.35 6.84
CA GLN A 51 8.96 10.23 6.48
C GLN A 51 10.20 10.81 5.77
N PRO A 52 11.44 10.44 6.16
CA PRO A 52 12.65 11.08 5.60
C PRO A 52 12.75 10.96 4.07
N TRP A 53 12.06 9.98 3.49
CA TRP A 53 11.94 9.75 2.06
C TRP A 53 10.79 10.52 1.40
N PHE A 54 9.83 11.02 2.17
CA PHE A 54 8.69 11.80 1.69
C PHE A 54 9.08 13.28 1.59
N ASN A 55 9.78 13.58 0.51
CA ASN A 55 10.22 14.91 0.17
C ASN A 55 9.12 15.71 -0.56
N ALA A 56 9.41 16.96 -0.90
CA ALA A 56 8.49 17.84 -1.64
C ALA A 56 8.03 17.24 -2.98
N VAL A 57 8.85 16.39 -3.63
CA VAL A 57 8.50 15.71 -4.88
C VAL A 57 7.44 14.65 -4.63
N CYS A 58 7.59 13.86 -3.56
CA CYS A 58 6.58 12.88 -3.15
C CYS A 58 5.24 13.57 -2.81
N SER A 59 5.29 14.67 -2.06
CA SER A 59 4.10 15.47 -1.72
C SER A 59 3.38 16.00 -2.96
N LYS A 60 4.13 16.56 -3.92
CA LYS A 60 3.57 17.04 -5.19
C LYS A 60 2.94 15.90 -6.00
N ALA A 61 3.62 14.76 -6.11
CA ALA A 61 3.10 13.60 -6.83
C ALA A 61 1.81 13.04 -6.19
N GLU A 62 1.71 13.06 -4.86
CA GLU A 62 0.51 12.66 -4.15
C GLU A 62 -0.65 13.65 -4.37
N ALA A 63 -0.39 14.95 -4.35
CA ALA A 63 -1.39 15.97 -4.68
C ALA A 63 -1.89 15.83 -6.13
N GLU A 64 -0.99 15.60 -7.10
CA GLU A 64 -1.34 15.34 -8.49
C GLU A 64 -2.18 14.06 -8.65
N LYS A 65 -1.82 12.98 -7.94
CA LYS A 65 -2.61 11.74 -7.90
C LYS A 65 -4.02 11.99 -7.34
N HIS A 66 -4.12 12.72 -6.22
CA HIS A 66 -5.42 13.02 -5.59
C HIS A 66 -6.30 13.88 -6.51
N SER A 67 -5.76 14.96 -7.08
CA SER A 67 -6.51 15.80 -8.02
C SER A 67 -7.00 15.01 -9.25
N ALA A 68 -6.18 14.11 -9.81
CA ALA A 68 -6.57 13.26 -10.93
C ALA A 68 -7.68 12.26 -10.53
N TYR A 69 -7.61 11.71 -9.32
CA TYR A 69 -8.65 10.84 -8.78
C TYR A 69 -9.98 11.58 -8.62
N HIS A 70 -9.96 12.79 -8.06
CA HIS A 70 -11.16 13.63 -7.94
C HIS A 70 -11.74 13.99 -9.31
N ALA A 71 -10.90 14.39 -10.27
CA ALA A 71 -11.35 14.68 -11.63
C ALA A 71 -11.97 13.44 -12.30
N TRP A 72 -11.41 12.25 -12.09
CA TRP A 72 -12.01 11.00 -12.57
C TRP A 72 -13.34 10.69 -11.87
N LEU A 73 -13.41 10.87 -10.55
CA LEU A 73 -14.62 10.63 -9.77
C LEU A 73 -15.75 11.57 -10.19
N GLU A 74 -15.46 12.86 -10.38
CA GLU A 74 -16.41 13.83 -10.92
C GLU A 74 -16.89 13.46 -12.32
N ALA A 75 -15.97 13.07 -13.22
CA ALA A 75 -16.32 12.64 -14.57
C ALA A 75 -17.19 11.36 -14.56
N ARG A 76 -16.89 10.42 -13.66
CA ARG A 76 -17.67 9.20 -13.45
C ARG A 76 -19.07 9.52 -12.93
N ASN A 77 -19.18 10.39 -11.92
CA ASN A 77 -20.45 10.78 -11.31
C ASN A 77 -21.33 11.56 -12.29
N ARG A 78 -20.72 12.40 -13.14
CA ARG A 78 -21.43 13.14 -14.20
C ARG A 78 -21.85 12.25 -15.39
N LYS A 79 -21.64 10.92 -15.34
CA LYS A 79 -21.84 9.97 -16.45
C LYS A 79 -21.28 10.53 -17.77
N ALA A 80 -20.13 11.19 -17.71
CA ALA A 80 -19.55 11.84 -18.87
C ALA A 80 -19.30 10.78 -19.97
N PRO A 81 -19.77 11.01 -21.21
CA PRO A 81 -19.55 10.04 -22.27
C PRO A 81 -18.05 9.95 -22.55
N ASP A 82 -17.56 8.71 -22.46
CA ASP A 82 -16.25 8.25 -22.93
C ASP A 82 -15.01 8.74 -22.16
N THR A 83 -14.73 8.09 -21.03
CA THR A 83 -13.46 8.18 -20.28
C THR A 83 -12.26 7.60 -21.05
N ARG A 84 -12.48 6.86 -22.16
CA ARG A 84 -11.44 6.20 -22.96
C ARG A 84 -10.67 7.20 -23.83
N LYS A 85 -11.28 8.30 -24.24
CA LYS A 85 -10.61 9.38 -25.02
C LYS A 85 -9.68 10.27 -24.20
N ARG A 86 -9.89 10.39 -22.88
CA ARG A 86 -9.08 11.23 -21.98
C ARG A 86 -7.86 10.54 -21.38
N ARG A 87 -7.64 9.24 -21.67
CA ARG A 87 -6.49 8.48 -21.16
C ARG A 87 -5.18 8.80 -21.87
N LYS A 88 -5.24 9.45 -23.04
CA LYS A 88 -4.09 9.69 -23.93
C LYS A 88 -3.07 10.77 -23.49
N PRO A 89 -3.34 11.78 -22.64
CA PRO A 89 -2.32 12.75 -22.24
C PRO A 89 -1.56 12.38 -20.96
N ILE A 90 -2.04 11.42 -20.15
CA ILE A 90 -1.37 11.06 -18.88
C ILE A 90 -0.12 10.21 -19.14
N THR A 91 -0.19 9.27 -20.09
CA THR A 91 0.93 8.38 -20.41
C THR A 91 2.07 9.09 -21.14
N GLN A 92 1.80 10.22 -21.81
CA GLN A 92 2.85 11.03 -22.45
C GLN A 92 3.68 11.86 -21.46
N ARG A 93 3.15 12.21 -20.28
CA ARG A 93 3.91 12.94 -19.25
C ARG A 93 4.80 12.05 -18.38
N LEU A 94 4.61 10.73 -18.44
CA LEU A 94 5.38 9.74 -17.68
C LEU A 94 6.43 9.02 -18.55
N SER A 95 6.66 9.45 -19.81
CA SER A 95 7.77 8.93 -20.61
C SER A 95 9.10 9.37 -19.97
N PRO A 96 10.05 8.45 -19.79
CA PRO A 96 10.89 8.41 -18.62
C PRO A 96 12.05 9.40 -18.67
N ALA A 97 12.41 9.89 -17.48
CA ALA A 97 13.73 10.43 -17.15
C ALA A 97 14.82 9.34 -17.36
N LYS A 98 15.11 8.98 -18.62
CA LYS A 98 16.29 8.22 -19.02
C LYS A 98 17.40 9.20 -19.40
N LYS A 99 17.98 9.88 -18.41
CA LYS A 99 19.28 10.56 -18.51
C LYS A 99 19.73 10.99 -17.11
N CYS A 100 20.27 10.06 -16.33
CA CYS A 100 21.39 10.34 -15.42
C CYS A 100 21.92 9.03 -14.83
N SER A 101 22.71 8.30 -15.61
CA SER A 101 23.54 7.23 -15.08
C SER A 101 24.78 7.08 -15.97
N LYS A 102 25.72 8.02 -15.86
CA LYS A 102 27.09 7.72 -16.24
C LYS A 102 28.08 8.55 -15.42
N LYS A 103 28.96 7.80 -14.77
CA LYS A 103 30.25 8.15 -14.15
C LYS A 103 30.20 8.62 -12.69
N ARG A 104 30.42 7.65 -11.80
CA ARG A 104 31.48 7.76 -10.78
C ARG A 104 31.97 6.36 -10.42
N ALA A 105 33.05 5.96 -11.08
CA ALA A 105 33.91 4.86 -10.67
C ALA A 105 35.33 5.33 -10.95
N SER A 106 36.04 5.73 -9.90
CA SER A 106 37.49 5.76 -9.81
C SER A 106 37.83 5.81 -8.33
N THR A 107 38.08 4.62 -7.80
CA THR A 107 38.87 4.30 -6.62
C THR A 107 40.24 4.95 -6.74
N THR A 108 40.74 5.58 -5.66
CA THR A 108 41.97 5.29 -4.91
C THR A 108 42.21 6.45 -3.95
#